data_AF-A0A8H4BP69-F1
#
_entry.id   AF-A0A8H4BP69-F1
#
_cell.length_a   1.000
_cell.length_b   1.000
_cell.length_c   1.000
_cell.angle_alpha   90.00
_cell.angle_beta   90.00
_cell.angle_gamma   90.00
#
_symmetry.space_group_name_H-M   'P 1'
#
loop_
_entity.id
_entity.type
_entity.pdbx_description
1 polymer ?
#
loop_
_entity_poly.entity_id
_entity_poly.type
_entity_poly.pdbx_seq_one_letter_code
_entity_poly.pdbx_strand_id
1 'polypeptide(L)'
;MVFSELQTKRTLLQLQLTCKAWRQVAEEFLYKEITFNLGSTGEKDEHLVATLELPNTQYKFFVKTLQLQRPFHIEPVKNYTVLLMKVLIACPNLVCVSNGDMALPWSDFYQTITTLRRAGYLQKVGDIGGYLPYKNTLENYNNAVIEFASSLQKLTLPEPDDDIATLASDLKAIDAYALGSQLKLFRCLKELSVDLIVDSDLRRMDSLLDEAPNSLAYLSVNVNDAETRYDRMEKFDPPRDGRRFAQLDTLRLSGMSAFTDQDMLYLMHKFPNVKHLNVDLYYTIVPNLQVEKLQSANVVCKFMTYLMQQKPFCKMEHLITTSQIMHEIITQLSEHSAVKKMRVFSFPATITAHPDICFMGTLDPKDGYEIWLEVNMPSFDIIDVLYQHTMGAFFQSLEHLIFAGESDVQEEEDQDWEDFSGTQHTHNMFKDHIGYILSNYLALKTLTLDNMILTPLSSTKPISTRELEKLEIVSCCLQPEVLTQLSQRLEYVETMCILQVTLIRDEAALLASDTGYTINMPFTGFDTIHLDTSLSTSTHHLFRIWTSTTVVRFVYDTHSKVHEFLTKKEFQQHSRTMVDSWHVMVFCASCNAISINDCEILIPENKG
;
A
#
# COMPACT_ATOMS: atom_id res chain seq x y z
N MET A 1 15.60 -13.38 -17.58
CA MET A 1 14.44 -13.69 -16.74
C MET A 1 14.89 -14.21 -15.38
N VAL A 2 15.59 -15.35 -15.28
CA VAL A 2 16.08 -15.85 -13.97
C VAL A 2 17.05 -14.88 -13.25
N PHE A 3 18.00 -14.28 -13.98
CA PHE A 3 18.95 -13.33 -13.38
C PHE A 3 18.34 -11.97 -12.97
N SER A 4 17.19 -11.58 -13.54
CA SER A 4 16.49 -10.34 -13.17
C SER A 4 15.69 -10.49 -11.86
N GLU A 5 15.42 -11.72 -11.43
CA GLU A 5 14.71 -12.04 -10.18
C GLU A 5 15.68 -12.22 -8.99
N LEU A 6 16.98 -12.41 -9.26
CA LEU A 6 18.03 -12.56 -8.25
C LEU A 6 18.58 -11.19 -7.84
N GLN A 7 17.86 -10.47 -6.97
CA GLN A 7 18.15 -9.07 -6.64
C GLN A 7 19.33 -8.82 -5.69
N THR A 8 19.96 -9.86 -5.11
CA THR A 8 21.05 -9.64 -4.16
C THR A 8 22.42 -9.60 -4.84
N LYS A 9 23.18 -8.51 -4.63
CA LYS A 9 24.57 -8.34 -5.13
C LYS A 9 25.46 -9.55 -4.84
N ARG A 10 25.28 -10.20 -3.69
CA ARG A 10 26.00 -11.41 -3.27
C ARG A 10 25.76 -12.59 -4.22
N THR A 11 24.52 -12.79 -4.66
CA THR A 11 24.17 -13.88 -5.57
C THR A 11 24.76 -13.65 -6.96
N LEU A 12 24.71 -12.40 -7.45
CA LEU A 12 25.33 -12.02 -8.73
C LEU A 12 26.85 -12.26 -8.72
N LEU A 13 27.53 -11.94 -7.62
CA LEU A 13 28.97 -12.22 -7.46
C LEU A 13 29.28 -13.73 -7.46
N GLN A 14 28.44 -14.56 -6.84
CA GLN A 14 28.61 -16.02 -6.85
C GLN A 14 28.41 -16.61 -8.27
N LEU A 15 27.44 -16.09 -9.01
CA LEU A 15 27.15 -16.54 -10.38
C LEU A 15 28.28 -16.23 -11.37
N GLN A 16 29.09 -15.19 -11.10
CA GLN A 16 30.30 -14.91 -11.87
C GLN A 16 31.34 -16.02 -11.79
N LEU A 17 31.32 -16.83 -10.73
CA LEU A 17 32.26 -17.91 -10.51
C LEU A 17 31.79 -19.25 -11.12
N THR A 18 30.53 -19.35 -11.55
CA THR A 18 29.95 -20.62 -12.01
C THR A 18 30.44 -21.05 -13.40
N CYS A 19 30.30 -20.19 -14.41
CA CYS A 19 30.83 -20.45 -15.76
C CYS A 19 30.98 -19.15 -16.57
N LYS A 20 31.71 -19.20 -17.70
CA LYS A 20 31.99 -18.02 -18.54
C LYS A 20 30.72 -17.33 -19.08
N ALA A 21 29.71 -18.10 -19.47
CA ALA A 21 28.47 -17.55 -20.01
C ALA A 21 27.66 -16.80 -18.92
N TRP A 22 27.56 -17.39 -17.73
CA TRP A 22 26.87 -16.78 -16.59
C TRP A 22 27.62 -15.59 -16.05
N ARG A 23 28.96 -15.60 -16.11
CA ARG A 23 29.79 -14.48 -15.72
C ARG A 23 29.45 -13.20 -16.47
N GLN A 24 29.37 -13.25 -17.78
CA GLN A 24 29.06 -12.06 -18.58
C GLN A 24 27.67 -11.50 -18.25
N VAL A 25 26.66 -12.38 -18.11
CA VAL A 25 25.29 -11.97 -17.77
C VAL A 25 25.23 -11.40 -16.35
N ALA A 26 25.87 -12.06 -15.38
CA ALA A 26 25.92 -11.60 -14.00
C ALA A 26 26.67 -10.27 -13.85
N GLU A 27 27.75 -10.05 -14.61
CA GLU A 27 28.45 -8.77 -14.68
C GLU A 27 27.53 -7.68 -15.27
N GLU A 28 26.80 -7.95 -16.35
CA GLU A 28 25.84 -6.98 -16.91
C GLU A 28 24.79 -6.57 -15.87
N PHE A 29 24.18 -7.53 -15.17
CA PHE A 29 23.20 -7.24 -14.12
C PHE A 29 23.80 -6.54 -12.90
N LEU A 30 25.02 -6.93 -12.48
CA LEU A 30 25.68 -6.33 -11.31
C LEU A 30 26.05 -4.86 -11.56
N TYR A 31 26.50 -4.51 -12.76
CA TYR A 31 26.95 -3.16 -13.11
C TYR A 31 25.89 -2.32 -13.82
N LYS A 32 24.70 -2.87 -14.12
CA LYS A 32 23.61 -2.14 -14.78
C LYS A 32 23.23 -0.86 -14.03
N GLU A 33 23.21 -0.94 -12.71
CA GLU A 33 22.88 0.14 -11.80
C GLU A 33 24.01 0.31 -10.78
N ILE A 34 24.58 1.51 -10.75
CA ILE A 34 25.66 1.85 -9.82
C ILE A 34 25.21 2.97 -8.89
N THR A 35 25.70 2.93 -7.66
CA THR A 35 25.39 3.91 -6.62
C THR A 35 26.64 4.73 -6.32
N PHE A 36 26.50 6.05 -6.33
CA PHE A 36 27.55 7.00 -5.94
C PHE A 36 27.23 7.57 -4.55
N ASN A 37 28.13 7.38 -3.58
CA ASN A 37 27.84 7.55 -2.15
C ASN A 37 28.43 8.83 -1.55
N LEU A 38 27.57 9.82 -1.32
CA LEU A 38 27.94 11.21 -1.04
C LEU A 38 28.49 11.50 0.37
N GLY A 39 28.57 10.49 1.25
CA GLY A 39 28.98 10.66 2.64
C GLY A 39 29.92 9.58 3.19
N SER A 40 30.47 8.69 2.35
CA SER A 40 31.56 7.82 2.80
C SER A 40 32.91 8.56 2.73
N THR A 41 34.00 7.99 3.24
CA THR A 41 35.38 8.54 3.24
C THR A 41 35.94 8.91 1.85
N GLY A 42 35.14 8.96 0.79
CA GLY A 42 35.53 9.09 -0.62
C GLY A 42 36.04 7.77 -1.20
N GLU A 43 36.54 6.86 -0.36
CA GLU A 43 37.16 5.60 -0.77
C GLU A 43 36.24 4.76 -1.66
N LYS A 44 34.96 4.60 -1.34
CA LYS A 44 34.04 3.79 -2.16
C LYS A 44 33.89 4.36 -3.58
N ASP A 45 33.81 5.67 -3.71
CA ASP A 45 33.65 6.34 -5.01
C ASP A 45 34.97 6.35 -5.80
N GLU A 46 36.11 6.46 -5.12
CA GLU A 46 37.43 6.28 -5.73
C GLU A 46 37.61 4.85 -6.27
N HIS A 47 37.19 3.83 -5.51
CA HIS A 47 37.20 2.43 -5.97
C HIS A 47 36.26 2.21 -7.15
N LEU A 48 35.09 2.87 -7.16
CA LEU A 48 34.17 2.83 -8.29
C LEU A 48 34.81 3.42 -9.55
N VAL A 49 35.39 4.61 -9.46
CA VAL A 49 36.13 5.25 -10.56
C VAL A 49 37.26 4.34 -11.04
N ALA A 50 38.09 3.83 -10.13
CA ALA A 50 39.19 2.93 -10.47
C ALA A 50 38.68 1.67 -11.19
N THR A 51 37.56 1.10 -10.75
CA THR A 51 36.92 -0.07 -11.37
C THR A 51 36.43 0.21 -12.79
N LEU A 52 35.83 1.38 -13.03
CA LEU A 52 35.34 1.80 -14.35
C LEU A 52 36.50 2.15 -15.30
N GLU A 53 37.64 2.58 -14.77
CA GLU A 53 38.85 2.91 -15.53
C GLU A 53 39.75 1.68 -15.80
N LEU A 54 39.46 0.51 -15.22
CA LEU A 54 40.27 -0.69 -15.41
C LEU A 54 40.40 -1.07 -16.90
N PRO A 55 41.64 -1.19 -17.43
CA PRO A 55 41.86 -1.55 -18.82
C PRO A 55 41.34 -2.97 -19.11
N ASN A 56 40.81 -3.17 -20.32
CA ASN A 56 40.27 -4.45 -20.81
C ASN A 56 39.02 -4.98 -20.07
N THR A 57 38.33 -4.15 -19.30
CA THR A 57 37.03 -4.48 -18.71
C THR A 57 35.87 -3.87 -19.50
N GLN A 58 34.70 -4.52 -19.47
CA GLN A 58 33.49 -4.04 -20.15
C GLN A 58 32.48 -3.35 -19.21
N TYR A 59 32.77 -3.27 -17.91
CA TYR A 59 31.83 -2.84 -16.88
C TYR A 59 31.17 -1.50 -17.18
N LYS A 60 31.98 -0.53 -17.61
CA LYS A 60 31.51 0.82 -17.98
C LYS A 60 30.47 0.87 -19.10
N PHE A 61 30.41 -0.17 -19.96
CA PHE A 61 29.42 -0.27 -21.03
C PHE A 61 28.10 -0.90 -20.57
N PHE A 62 28.09 -1.57 -19.41
CA PHE A 62 26.89 -2.16 -18.82
C PHE A 62 26.09 -1.15 -18.00
N VAL A 63 26.75 -0.11 -17.48
CA VAL A 63 26.11 0.94 -16.68
C VAL A 63 25.03 1.68 -17.49
N LYS A 64 23.78 1.59 -17.02
CA LYS A 64 22.61 2.27 -17.58
C LYS A 64 22.03 3.32 -16.62
N THR A 65 22.15 3.08 -15.32
CA THR A 65 21.61 3.95 -14.27
C THR A 65 22.69 4.30 -13.26
N LEU A 66 22.81 5.58 -12.95
CA LEU A 66 23.63 6.11 -11.87
C LEU A 66 22.71 6.67 -10.78
N GLN A 67 22.69 6.05 -9.61
CA GLN A 67 21.98 6.54 -8.43
C GLN A 67 22.89 7.37 -7.55
N LEU A 68 22.42 8.55 -7.18
CA LEU A 68 23.13 9.45 -6.28
C LEU A 68 22.51 9.31 -4.87
N GLN A 69 23.27 8.80 -3.92
CA GLN A 69 22.80 8.53 -2.54
C GLN A 69 23.58 9.33 -1.51
N ARG A 70 22.86 9.98 -0.59
CA ARG A 70 23.44 10.66 0.56
C ARG A 70 23.16 9.90 1.86
N PRO A 71 24.18 9.51 2.65
CA PRO A 71 24.00 9.16 4.05
C PRO A 71 23.63 10.40 4.86
N PHE A 72 22.63 10.30 5.74
CA PHE A 72 22.22 11.37 6.65
C PHE A 72 23.42 11.98 7.41
N HIS A 73 23.40 13.30 7.62
CA HIS A 73 24.29 14.06 8.52
C HIS A 73 25.79 14.19 8.18
N ILE A 74 26.24 13.81 6.98
CA ILE A 74 27.67 13.94 6.63
C ILE A 74 27.92 15.13 5.69
N GLU A 75 28.96 15.93 5.98
CA GLU A 75 29.47 16.97 5.10
C GLU A 75 30.10 16.35 3.84
N PRO A 76 29.86 16.89 2.64
CA PRO A 76 30.42 16.33 1.41
C PRO A 76 31.95 16.35 1.43
N VAL A 77 32.56 15.24 0.99
CA VAL A 77 34.01 15.08 0.87
C VAL A 77 34.59 16.09 -0.13
N LYS A 78 35.78 16.63 0.15
CA LYS A 78 36.55 17.45 -0.81
C LYS A 78 36.85 16.61 -2.07
N ASN A 79 36.56 17.13 -3.26
CA ASN A 79 36.76 16.53 -4.61
C ASN A 79 35.62 15.68 -5.19
N TYR A 80 34.43 15.65 -4.60
CA TYR A 80 33.32 14.85 -5.12
C TYR A 80 32.96 15.17 -6.60
N THR A 81 32.96 16.45 -7.01
CA THR A 81 32.59 16.87 -8.37
C THR A 81 33.49 16.21 -9.41
N VAL A 82 34.79 16.13 -9.10
CA VAL A 82 35.79 15.51 -9.98
C VAL A 82 35.54 14.00 -10.12
N LEU A 83 35.23 13.31 -9.01
CA LEU A 83 34.93 11.88 -9.04
C LEU A 83 33.65 11.59 -9.84
N LEU A 84 32.60 12.37 -9.63
CA LEU A 84 31.36 12.25 -10.39
C LEU A 84 31.58 12.46 -11.88
N MET A 85 32.32 13.51 -12.26
CA MET A 85 32.65 13.77 -13.67
C MET A 85 33.38 12.58 -14.29
N LYS A 86 34.33 11.95 -13.58
CA LYS A 86 35.01 10.74 -14.07
C LYS A 86 34.04 9.58 -14.30
N VAL A 87 33.11 9.33 -13.38
CA VAL A 87 32.08 8.29 -13.53
C VAL A 87 31.19 8.58 -14.75
N LEU A 88 30.69 9.81 -14.88
CA LEU A 88 29.82 10.23 -15.98
C LEU A 88 30.51 10.15 -17.35
N ILE A 89 31.80 10.50 -17.42
CA ILE A 89 32.62 10.39 -18.63
C ILE A 89 32.89 8.92 -18.98
N ALA A 90 33.13 8.07 -17.98
CA ALA A 90 33.49 6.66 -18.20
C ALA A 90 32.35 5.83 -18.76
N CYS A 91 31.08 6.22 -18.54
CA CYS A 91 29.88 5.41 -18.82
C CYS A 91 29.14 5.85 -20.10
N PRO A 92 29.47 5.33 -21.31
CA PRO A 92 28.90 5.80 -22.58
C PRO A 92 27.45 5.33 -22.84
N ASN A 93 26.95 4.35 -22.09
CA ASN A 93 25.59 3.80 -22.25
C ASN A 93 24.62 4.26 -21.15
N LEU A 94 25.02 5.27 -20.38
CA LEU A 94 24.18 5.85 -19.35
C LEU A 94 22.89 6.44 -19.94
N VAL A 95 21.76 6.07 -19.33
CA VAL A 95 20.41 6.46 -19.76
C VAL A 95 19.68 7.24 -18.65
N CYS A 96 20.06 7.03 -17.39
CA CYS A 96 19.45 7.67 -16.23
C CYS A 96 20.52 8.10 -15.21
N VAL A 97 20.40 9.33 -14.73
CA VAL A 97 21.10 9.86 -13.56
C VAL A 97 20.03 10.24 -12.55
N SER A 98 19.73 9.34 -11.62
CA SER A 98 18.67 9.55 -10.64
C SER A 98 19.25 10.07 -9.33
N ASN A 99 18.68 11.16 -8.87
CA ASN A 99 18.88 11.65 -7.51
C ASN A 99 17.90 10.86 -6.64
N GLY A 100 18.35 10.17 -5.58
CA GLY A 100 17.40 9.54 -4.65
C GLY A 100 16.48 10.58 -3.98
N ASP A 101 15.60 10.15 -3.07
CA ASP A 101 14.59 11.00 -2.39
C ASP A 101 15.15 12.09 -1.46
N MET A 102 16.43 12.44 -1.59
CA MET A 102 17.16 13.28 -0.65
C MET A 102 17.91 14.41 -1.37
N ALA A 103 17.87 15.60 -0.76
CA ALA A 103 18.55 16.79 -1.22
C ALA A 103 20.06 16.54 -1.48
N LEU A 104 20.48 16.72 -2.74
CA LEU A 104 21.89 16.69 -3.12
C LEU A 104 22.60 17.94 -2.59
N PRO A 105 23.79 17.82 -1.99
CA PRO A 105 24.51 18.95 -1.40
C PRO A 105 25.21 19.85 -2.44
N TRP A 106 24.90 19.67 -3.73
CA TRP A 106 25.66 20.16 -4.87
C TRP A 106 25.03 21.41 -5.46
N SER A 107 25.72 22.55 -5.44
CA SER A 107 25.23 23.78 -6.07
C SER A 107 25.38 23.80 -7.59
N ASP A 108 26.26 22.95 -8.11
CA ASP A 108 26.81 22.97 -9.46
C ASP A 108 26.50 21.69 -10.26
N PHE A 109 25.61 20.82 -9.75
CA PHE A 109 25.26 19.55 -10.40
C PHE A 109 24.74 19.75 -11.83
N TYR A 110 23.70 20.58 -11.97
CA TYR A 110 23.07 20.84 -13.27
C TYR A 110 24.03 21.51 -14.25
N GLN A 111 24.93 22.38 -13.76
CA GLN A 111 26.00 22.97 -14.58
C GLN A 111 27.01 21.92 -15.06
N THR A 112 27.35 20.97 -14.20
CA THR A 112 28.30 19.88 -14.49
C THR A 112 27.74 18.97 -15.58
N ILE A 113 26.51 18.45 -15.42
CA ILE A 113 25.91 17.57 -16.43
C ILE A 113 25.66 18.30 -17.75
N THR A 114 25.36 19.60 -17.72
CA THR A 114 25.24 20.45 -18.90
C THR A 114 26.57 20.55 -19.65
N THR A 115 27.66 20.81 -18.93
CA THR A 115 29.00 20.90 -19.51
C THR A 115 29.42 19.57 -20.15
N LEU A 116 29.15 18.46 -19.47
CA LEU A 116 29.43 17.12 -20.00
C LEU A 116 28.59 16.80 -21.24
N ARG A 117 27.30 17.17 -21.25
CA ARG A 117 26.41 17.03 -22.40
C ARG A 117 26.95 17.79 -23.62
N ARG A 118 27.33 19.06 -23.43
CA ARG A 118 27.91 19.90 -24.48
C ARG A 118 29.25 19.36 -25.00
N ALA A 119 30.02 18.71 -24.13
CA ALA A 119 31.27 18.04 -24.48
C ALA A 119 31.08 16.69 -25.22
N GLY A 120 29.83 16.29 -25.52
CA GLY A 120 29.53 15.07 -26.25
C GLY A 120 29.33 13.83 -25.37
N TYR A 121 29.44 13.96 -24.04
CA TYR A 121 29.07 12.89 -23.11
C TYR A 121 27.54 12.89 -22.88
N LEU A 122 27.02 11.85 -22.24
CA LEU A 122 25.62 11.78 -21.78
C LEU A 122 24.54 11.91 -22.88
N GLN A 123 24.87 11.63 -24.15
CA GLN A 123 23.96 11.83 -25.30
C GLN A 123 22.68 10.97 -25.24
N LYS A 124 22.75 9.82 -24.54
CA LYS A 124 21.64 8.87 -24.38
C LYS A 124 20.82 9.08 -23.11
N VAL A 125 21.26 9.97 -22.23
CA VAL A 125 20.58 10.20 -20.94
C VAL A 125 19.21 10.82 -21.20
N GLY A 126 18.18 10.11 -20.74
CA GLY A 126 16.78 10.52 -20.81
C GLY A 126 16.19 10.91 -19.46
N ASP A 127 16.97 10.82 -18.38
CA ASP A 127 16.53 11.19 -17.03
C ASP A 127 17.73 11.75 -16.27
N ILE A 128 17.58 12.96 -15.73
CA ILE A 128 18.60 13.70 -14.98
C ILE A 128 18.16 14.02 -13.54
N GLY A 129 17.07 13.39 -13.08
CA GLY A 129 16.42 13.70 -11.80
C GLY A 129 15.57 14.97 -11.82
N GLY A 130 14.71 15.11 -10.82
CA GLY A 130 13.89 16.30 -10.61
C GLY A 130 14.66 17.45 -9.94
N TYR A 131 14.11 18.67 -10.00
CA TYR A 131 14.71 19.85 -9.38
C TYR A 131 14.94 19.66 -7.87
N LEU A 132 16.09 20.10 -7.39
CA LEU A 132 16.50 20.01 -6.00
C LEU A 132 16.86 21.41 -5.49
N PRO A 133 15.98 22.09 -4.74
CA PRO A 133 16.16 23.50 -4.37
C PRO A 133 17.33 23.75 -3.42
N TYR A 134 17.91 22.70 -2.83
CA TYR A 134 19.06 22.85 -1.94
C TYR A 134 20.33 23.22 -2.73
N LYS A 135 20.73 24.50 -2.64
CA LYS A 135 21.93 25.11 -3.25
C LYS A 135 21.99 25.16 -4.78
N ASN A 136 21.09 24.50 -5.52
CA ASN A 136 20.96 24.70 -6.96
C ASN A 136 20.01 25.85 -7.26
N THR A 137 20.26 26.57 -8.35
CA THR A 137 19.31 27.53 -8.89
C THR A 137 18.35 26.83 -9.85
N LEU A 138 17.09 27.26 -9.87
CA LEU A 138 16.09 26.83 -10.84
C LEU A 138 16.57 27.10 -12.29
N GLU A 139 17.27 28.21 -12.49
CA GLU A 139 17.90 28.54 -13.77
C GLU A 139 18.88 27.46 -14.26
N ASN A 140 19.76 26.96 -13.37
CA ASN A 140 20.71 25.91 -13.74
C ASN A 140 20.01 24.61 -14.14
N TYR A 141 18.94 24.25 -13.43
CA TYR A 141 18.09 23.10 -13.76
C TYR A 141 17.44 23.27 -15.13
N ASN A 142 16.78 24.40 -15.38
CA ASN A 142 16.11 24.69 -16.65
C ASN A 142 17.09 24.67 -17.83
N ASN A 143 18.28 25.26 -17.67
CA ASN A 143 19.33 25.22 -18.67
C ASN A 143 19.78 23.80 -18.98
N ALA A 144 19.96 22.95 -17.95
CA ALA A 144 20.30 21.55 -18.16
C ALA A 144 19.19 20.83 -18.93
N VAL A 145 17.94 20.93 -18.48
CA VAL A 145 16.79 20.30 -19.12
C VAL A 145 16.71 20.63 -20.61
N ILE A 146 16.88 21.90 -21.00
CA ILE A 146 16.87 22.34 -22.41
C ILE A 146 17.97 21.64 -23.23
N GLU A 147 19.17 21.50 -22.68
CA GLU A 147 20.30 20.82 -23.34
C GLU A 147 20.05 19.32 -23.54
N PHE A 148 19.22 18.70 -22.69
CA PHE A 148 18.79 17.31 -22.81
C PHE A 148 17.48 17.13 -23.60
N ALA A 149 16.85 18.20 -24.11
CA ALA A 149 15.49 18.15 -24.68
C ALA A 149 15.29 17.08 -25.78
N SER A 150 16.35 16.77 -26.54
CA SER A 150 16.31 15.75 -27.60
C SER A 150 16.27 14.30 -27.12
N SER A 151 16.70 14.00 -25.89
CA SER A 151 16.76 12.64 -25.35
C SER A 151 15.94 12.45 -24.06
N LEU A 152 15.52 13.54 -23.43
CA LEU A 152 14.79 13.52 -22.16
C LEU A 152 13.44 12.79 -22.28
N GLN A 153 13.21 11.85 -21.36
CA GLN A 153 12.00 11.04 -21.22
C GLN A 153 11.22 11.41 -19.96
N LYS A 154 11.87 11.98 -18.94
CA LYS A 154 11.24 12.43 -17.69
C LYS A 154 11.55 13.90 -17.43
N LEU A 155 10.54 14.69 -17.09
CA LEU A 155 10.67 16.11 -16.78
C LEU A 155 9.87 16.47 -15.54
N THR A 156 10.50 17.19 -14.61
CA THR A 156 9.80 17.87 -13.51
C THR A 156 9.70 19.36 -13.79
N LEU A 157 8.51 19.94 -13.70
CA LEU A 157 8.28 21.38 -13.66
C LEU A 157 8.07 21.77 -12.20
N PRO A 158 9.12 22.26 -11.52
CA PRO A 158 8.99 22.68 -10.12
C PRO A 158 8.16 23.95 -10.02
N GLU A 159 7.67 24.22 -8.81
CA GLU A 159 6.94 25.45 -8.52
C GLU A 159 7.83 26.67 -8.87
N PRO A 160 7.28 27.69 -9.54
CA PRO A 160 8.02 28.92 -9.82
C PRO A 160 8.37 29.67 -8.54
N ASP A 161 9.43 30.48 -8.58
CA ASP A 161 9.89 31.28 -7.44
C ASP A 161 8.76 32.16 -6.85
N ASP A 162 8.81 32.41 -5.53
CA ASP A 162 7.76 33.10 -4.74
C ASP A 162 7.26 34.43 -5.35
N ASP A 163 8.17 35.20 -5.97
CA ASP A 163 7.86 36.47 -6.64
C ASP A 163 6.95 36.31 -7.86
N ILE A 164 7.03 35.18 -8.55
CA ILE A 164 6.16 34.82 -9.68
C ILE A 164 4.87 34.18 -9.15
N ALA A 165 4.95 33.34 -8.11
CA ALA A 165 3.78 32.71 -7.49
C ALA A 165 2.75 33.75 -7.00
N THR A 166 3.20 34.87 -6.45
CA THR A 166 2.32 35.99 -6.03
C THR A 166 1.66 36.75 -7.19
N LEU A 167 2.29 36.77 -8.38
CA LEU A 167 1.74 37.37 -9.60
C LEU A 167 0.94 36.36 -10.46
N ALA A 168 1.11 35.07 -10.18
CA ALA A 168 0.57 33.98 -10.99
C ALA A 168 -0.94 33.78 -10.86
N SER A 169 -1.63 34.49 -9.95
CA SER A 169 -3.10 34.47 -9.92
C SER A 169 -3.69 34.89 -11.27
N ASP A 170 -3.02 35.78 -12.00
CA ASP A 170 -3.53 36.35 -13.26
C ASP A 170 -2.83 35.80 -14.52
N LEU A 171 -1.75 35.02 -14.37
CA LEU A 171 -0.99 34.44 -15.49
C LEU A 171 -1.59 33.11 -15.94
N LYS A 172 -1.46 32.77 -17.22
CA LYS A 172 -1.69 31.39 -17.68
C LYS A 172 -0.57 30.51 -17.13
N ALA A 173 -0.86 29.25 -16.76
CA ALA A 173 0.17 28.37 -16.21
C ALA A 173 1.38 28.23 -17.13
N ILE A 174 1.16 28.12 -18.44
CA ILE A 174 2.22 28.09 -19.45
C ILE A 174 3.24 29.24 -19.35
N ASP A 175 2.81 30.42 -18.89
CA ASP A 175 3.65 31.62 -18.73
C ASP A 175 4.32 31.67 -17.35
N ALA A 176 3.77 30.97 -16.37
CA ALA A 176 4.31 30.91 -15.01
C ALA A 176 5.50 29.93 -14.90
N TYR A 177 5.53 28.86 -15.70
CA TYR A 177 6.66 27.94 -15.73
C TYR A 177 7.66 28.32 -16.83
N ALA A 178 8.92 28.50 -16.47
CA ALA A 178 10.00 28.87 -17.40
C ALA A 178 10.11 27.94 -18.64
N LEU A 179 9.78 26.64 -18.46
CA LEU A 179 9.81 25.63 -19.51
C LEU A 179 8.44 25.35 -20.16
N GLY A 180 7.36 26.00 -19.72
CA GLY A 180 6.00 25.72 -20.15
C GLY A 180 5.81 25.84 -21.66
N SER A 181 6.15 27.00 -22.23
CA SER A 181 6.07 27.24 -23.69
C SER A 181 7.06 26.42 -24.54
N GLN A 182 8.00 25.74 -23.88
CA GLN A 182 9.05 24.93 -24.48
C GLN A 182 8.76 23.42 -24.43
N LEU A 183 7.64 22.98 -23.85
CA LEU A 183 7.29 21.56 -23.72
C LEU A 183 7.29 20.81 -25.07
N LYS A 184 6.97 21.48 -26.17
CA LYS A 184 7.05 20.94 -27.54
C LYS A 184 8.46 20.55 -28.00
N LEU A 185 9.52 21.03 -27.33
CA LEU A 185 10.90 20.66 -27.65
C LEU A 185 11.23 19.22 -27.24
N PHE A 186 10.53 18.67 -26.24
CA PHE A 186 10.84 17.40 -25.60
C PHE A 186 10.15 16.22 -26.31
N ARG A 187 10.58 15.90 -27.54
CA ARG A 187 9.91 14.91 -28.40
C ARG A 187 9.92 13.47 -27.86
N CYS A 188 10.80 13.15 -26.91
CA CYS A 188 10.92 11.84 -26.29
C CYS A 188 10.24 11.75 -24.92
N LEU A 189 9.59 12.82 -24.46
CA LEU A 189 9.01 12.89 -23.12
C LEU A 189 7.88 11.87 -22.98
N LYS A 190 7.97 11.07 -21.91
CA LYS A 190 6.99 10.06 -21.53
C LYS A 190 6.40 10.33 -20.15
N GLU A 191 7.17 10.97 -19.27
CA GLU A 191 6.77 11.27 -17.90
C GLU A 191 6.92 12.77 -17.63
N LEU A 192 5.85 13.40 -17.15
CA LEU A 192 5.82 14.80 -16.76
C LEU A 192 5.36 14.88 -15.30
N SER A 193 6.16 15.50 -14.44
CA SER A 193 5.79 15.86 -13.08
C SER A 193 5.63 17.37 -12.99
N VAL A 194 4.54 17.85 -12.41
CA VAL A 194 4.25 19.29 -12.27
C VAL A 194 3.94 19.59 -10.81
N ASP A 195 4.72 20.48 -10.21
CA ASP A 195 4.38 21.09 -8.93
C ASP A 195 3.50 22.32 -9.22
N LEU A 196 2.18 22.18 -8.99
CA LEU A 196 1.26 23.28 -9.19
C LEU A 196 1.55 24.40 -8.20
N ILE A 197 1.44 25.63 -8.71
CA ILE A 197 1.51 26.85 -7.90
C ILE A 197 0.46 26.75 -6.79
N VAL A 198 0.83 27.09 -5.56
CA VAL A 198 -0.10 27.09 -4.42
C VAL A 198 -1.38 27.87 -4.76
N ASP A 199 -2.52 27.36 -4.30
CA ASP A 199 -3.87 27.91 -4.56
C ASP A 199 -4.33 27.89 -6.04
N SER A 200 -3.60 27.20 -6.93
CA SER A 200 -4.03 27.08 -8.32
C SER A 200 -4.97 25.91 -8.56
N ASP A 201 -5.97 26.16 -9.40
CA ASP A 201 -6.87 25.12 -9.89
C ASP A 201 -6.15 24.10 -10.78
N LEU A 202 -6.49 22.82 -10.63
CA LEU A 202 -5.98 21.72 -11.44
C LEU A 202 -6.12 22.00 -12.95
N ARG A 203 -7.19 22.68 -13.39
CA ARG A 203 -7.47 23.04 -14.79
C ARG A 203 -6.43 23.99 -15.40
N ARG A 204 -5.68 24.75 -14.58
CA ARG A 204 -4.68 25.70 -15.11
C ARG A 204 -3.60 24.98 -15.92
N MET A 205 -3.35 23.70 -15.62
CA MET A 205 -2.40 22.88 -16.36
C MET A 205 -2.82 22.64 -17.82
N ASP A 206 -4.06 22.90 -18.23
CA ASP A 206 -4.52 22.69 -19.62
C ASP A 206 -3.59 23.37 -20.62
N SER A 207 -3.17 24.61 -20.32
CA SER A 207 -2.23 25.36 -21.16
C SER A 207 -0.85 24.70 -21.28
N LEU A 208 -0.39 23.99 -20.25
CA LEU A 208 0.87 23.21 -20.29
C LEU A 208 0.67 21.90 -21.05
N LEU A 209 -0.42 21.20 -20.78
CA LEU A 209 -0.75 19.93 -21.42
C LEU A 209 -0.94 20.11 -22.93
N ASP A 210 -1.54 21.20 -23.37
CA ASP A 210 -1.71 21.50 -24.80
C ASP A 210 -0.38 21.58 -25.56
N GLU A 211 0.70 22.02 -24.91
CA GLU A 211 2.07 22.00 -25.47
C GLU A 211 2.81 20.67 -25.24
N ALA A 212 2.30 19.79 -24.39
CA ALA A 212 2.93 18.52 -24.09
C ALA A 212 2.85 17.53 -25.28
N PRO A 213 3.91 16.74 -25.50
CA PRO A 213 3.99 15.82 -26.64
C PRO A 213 3.00 14.66 -26.50
N ASN A 214 2.56 14.12 -27.65
CA ASN A 214 1.64 12.97 -27.70
C ASN A 214 2.23 11.67 -27.12
N SER A 215 3.55 11.62 -26.90
CA SER A 215 4.24 10.47 -26.29
C SER A 215 4.09 10.38 -24.77
N LEU A 216 3.47 11.38 -24.14
CA LEU A 216 3.26 11.43 -22.70
C LEU A 216 2.34 10.28 -22.25
N ALA A 217 2.87 9.41 -21.39
CA ALA A 217 2.18 8.25 -20.84
C ALA A 217 1.96 8.36 -19.32
N TYR A 218 2.79 9.14 -18.62
CA TYR A 218 2.72 9.34 -17.17
C TYR A 218 2.66 10.83 -16.84
N LEU A 219 1.70 11.23 -16.02
CA LEU A 219 1.57 12.58 -15.48
C LEU A 219 1.51 12.51 -13.96
N SER A 220 2.38 13.22 -13.26
CA SER A 220 2.29 13.44 -11.82
C SER A 220 2.02 14.91 -11.55
N VAL A 221 1.08 15.21 -10.67
CA VAL A 221 0.71 16.58 -10.32
C VAL A 221 0.72 16.68 -8.80
N ASN A 222 1.57 17.55 -8.29
CA ASN A 222 1.57 17.92 -6.89
C ASN A 222 0.68 19.16 -6.70
N VAL A 223 -0.39 19.02 -5.93
CA VAL A 223 -1.42 20.03 -5.70
C VAL A 223 -1.35 20.46 -4.24
N ASN A 224 -1.00 21.73 -4.00
CA ASN A 224 -0.90 22.28 -2.65
C ASN A 224 -1.82 23.49 -2.53
N ASP A 225 -2.64 23.51 -1.48
CA ASP A 225 -3.59 24.58 -1.22
C ASP A 225 -3.20 25.36 0.04
N ALA A 226 -3.46 26.65 0.02
CA ALA A 226 -3.69 27.44 1.22
C ALA A 226 -5.19 27.49 1.54
N GLU A 227 -5.54 28.03 2.71
CA GLU A 227 -6.92 28.06 3.22
C GLU A 227 -7.93 28.77 2.28
N THR A 228 -7.46 29.59 1.32
CA THR A 228 -8.31 30.48 0.52
C THR A 228 -8.66 29.99 -0.89
N ARG A 229 -8.10 28.87 -1.37
CA ARG A 229 -8.37 28.35 -2.74
C ARG A 229 -9.87 28.17 -3.00
N TYR A 230 -10.57 27.60 -2.03
CA TYR A 230 -11.95 27.12 -2.20
C TYR A 230 -12.96 28.25 -2.43
N ASP A 231 -12.71 29.45 -1.91
CA ASP A 231 -13.58 30.61 -2.13
C ASP A 231 -13.50 31.14 -3.57
N ARG A 232 -12.42 30.81 -4.29
CA ARG A 232 -12.12 31.31 -5.64
C ARG A 232 -12.31 30.26 -6.73
N MET A 233 -12.70 29.05 -6.36
CA MET A 233 -12.78 27.94 -7.29
C MET A 233 -14.00 28.09 -8.21
N GLU A 234 -13.75 28.24 -9.51
CA GLU A 234 -14.82 28.37 -10.50
C GLU A 234 -15.50 27.03 -10.77
N LYS A 235 -16.77 27.04 -11.19
CA LYS A 235 -17.41 25.81 -11.67
C LYS A 235 -16.73 25.32 -12.95
N PHE A 236 -16.48 24.03 -13.04
CA PHE A 236 -16.00 23.37 -14.23
C PHE A 236 -17.15 23.24 -15.23
N ASP A 237 -17.01 23.96 -16.34
CA ASP A 237 -17.82 23.76 -17.53
C ASP A 237 -16.92 23.14 -18.61
N PRO A 238 -17.11 21.85 -18.94
CA PRO A 238 -16.22 21.14 -19.87
C PRO A 238 -16.25 21.81 -21.25
N PRO A 239 -15.11 22.31 -21.76
CA PRO A 239 -15.07 22.93 -23.08
C PRO A 239 -15.42 21.89 -24.16
N ARG A 240 -16.30 22.26 -25.10
CA ARG A 240 -16.79 21.35 -26.16
C ARG A 240 -15.67 20.80 -27.05
N ASP A 241 -14.59 21.57 -27.24
CA ASP A 241 -13.49 21.27 -28.17
C ASP A 241 -12.12 21.11 -27.47
N GLY A 242 -12.11 20.82 -26.16
CA GLY A 242 -10.86 20.64 -25.40
C GLY A 242 -10.11 19.37 -25.78
N ARG A 243 -8.76 19.45 -25.92
CA ARG A 243 -7.90 18.27 -26.10
C ARG A 243 -8.04 17.35 -24.89
N ARG A 244 -8.40 16.09 -25.14
CA ARG A 244 -8.42 15.02 -24.13
C ARG A 244 -7.16 14.17 -24.24
N PHE A 245 -6.65 13.71 -23.11
CA PHE A 245 -5.45 12.88 -23.01
C PHE A 245 -5.83 11.40 -22.91
N ALA A 246 -6.45 10.89 -23.97
CA ALA A 246 -6.92 9.50 -24.04
C ALA A 246 -5.78 8.46 -24.09
N GLN A 247 -4.55 8.90 -24.41
CA GLN A 247 -3.35 8.08 -24.47
C GLN A 247 -2.56 8.01 -23.16
N LEU A 248 -2.96 8.77 -22.12
CA LEU A 248 -2.27 8.78 -20.84
C LEU A 248 -2.52 7.44 -20.12
N ASP A 249 -1.45 6.73 -19.78
CA ASP A 249 -1.53 5.45 -19.08
C ASP A 249 -1.67 5.66 -17.57
N THR A 250 -0.88 6.57 -16.98
CA THR A 250 -0.83 6.80 -15.53
C THR A 250 -0.98 8.28 -15.18
N LEU A 251 -1.84 8.56 -14.21
CA LEU A 251 -2.00 9.87 -13.58
C LEU A 251 -1.79 9.73 -12.06
N ARG A 252 -0.88 10.51 -11.49
CA ARG A 252 -0.71 10.64 -10.04
C ARG A 252 -1.09 12.06 -9.63
N LEU A 253 -1.98 12.19 -8.67
CA LEU A 253 -2.25 13.42 -7.94
C LEU A 253 -1.73 13.23 -6.52
N SER A 254 -0.92 14.15 -6.04
CA SER A 254 -0.41 14.13 -4.67
C SER A 254 -0.40 15.54 -4.08
N GLY A 255 -0.26 15.69 -2.77
CA GLY A 255 -0.02 16.99 -2.13
C GLY A 255 -0.99 17.31 -1.00
N MET A 256 -0.98 18.59 -0.58
CA MET A 256 -1.72 19.10 0.57
C MET A 256 -2.97 19.88 0.12
N SER A 257 -4.01 19.20 -0.36
CA SER A 257 -5.20 19.80 -1.00
C SER A 257 -6.47 18.95 -0.78
N ALA A 258 -7.64 19.58 -0.72
CA ALA A 258 -8.92 18.84 -0.70
C ALA A 258 -9.36 18.47 -2.12
N PHE A 259 -9.85 17.25 -2.29
CA PHE A 259 -10.29 16.74 -3.58
C PHE A 259 -11.76 17.09 -3.85
N THR A 260 -12.01 18.06 -4.73
CA THR A 260 -13.34 18.66 -4.91
C THR A 260 -14.16 18.06 -6.05
N ASP A 261 -15.46 18.36 -6.10
CA ASP A 261 -16.33 18.02 -7.24
C ASP A 261 -15.77 18.50 -8.59
N GLN A 262 -15.14 19.70 -8.61
CA GLN A 262 -14.61 20.28 -9.84
C GLN A 262 -13.39 19.52 -10.33
N ASP A 263 -12.52 19.09 -9.41
CA ASP A 263 -11.36 18.25 -9.73
C ASP A 263 -11.82 16.91 -10.29
N MET A 264 -12.78 16.24 -9.64
CA MET A 264 -13.33 14.96 -10.10
C MET A 264 -13.95 15.06 -11.50
N LEU A 265 -14.77 16.09 -11.74
CA LEU A 265 -15.40 16.33 -13.05
C LEU A 265 -14.37 16.62 -14.13
N TYR A 266 -13.34 17.41 -13.82
CA TYR A 266 -12.25 17.69 -14.75
C TYR A 266 -11.48 16.42 -15.09
N LEU A 267 -11.13 15.58 -14.11
CA LEU A 267 -10.41 14.33 -14.35
C LEU A 267 -11.18 13.37 -15.24
N MET A 268 -12.47 13.14 -14.93
CA MET A 268 -13.34 12.28 -15.75
C MET A 268 -13.44 12.77 -17.19
N HIS A 269 -13.43 14.09 -17.40
CA HIS A 269 -13.51 14.68 -18.73
C HIS A 269 -12.18 14.64 -19.50
N LYS A 270 -11.10 15.08 -18.86
CA LYS A 270 -9.80 15.32 -19.49
C LYS A 270 -9.04 14.01 -19.74
N PHE A 271 -9.19 13.04 -18.85
CA PHE A 271 -8.39 11.81 -18.81
C PHE A 271 -9.23 10.53 -18.90
N PRO A 272 -10.14 10.39 -19.89
CA PRO A 272 -11.22 9.39 -19.84
C PRO A 272 -10.80 7.91 -19.91
N ASN A 273 -9.52 7.62 -20.23
CA ASN A 273 -9.00 6.27 -20.46
C ASN A 273 -7.75 5.95 -19.60
N VAL A 274 -7.51 6.70 -18.52
CA VAL A 274 -6.36 6.45 -17.65
C VAL A 274 -6.46 5.05 -17.08
N LYS A 275 -5.37 4.29 -17.19
CA LYS A 275 -5.27 2.94 -16.63
C LYS A 275 -4.98 3.03 -15.14
N HIS A 276 -3.96 3.78 -14.77
CA HIS A 276 -3.53 3.91 -13.40
C HIS A 276 -3.74 5.34 -12.91
N LEU A 277 -4.86 5.61 -12.25
CA LEU A 277 -4.98 6.79 -11.42
C LEU A 277 -4.43 6.45 -10.03
N ASN A 278 -3.67 7.38 -9.44
CA ASN A 278 -3.34 7.41 -8.02
C ASN A 278 -3.73 8.79 -7.49
N VAL A 279 -4.58 8.88 -6.46
CA VAL A 279 -4.92 10.12 -5.78
C VAL A 279 -4.51 10.01 -4.33
N ASP A 280 -3.51 10.82 -3.98
CA ASP A 280 -2.76 10.83 -2.73
C ASP A 280 -2.77 12.27 -2.16
N LEU A 281 -3.99 12.79 -2.02
CA LEU A 281 -4.25 14.14 -1.54
C LEU A 281 -4.58 14.07 -0.06
N TYR A 282 -3.65 14.53 0.75
CA TYR A 282 -3.90 14.78 2.16
C TYR A 282 -4.33 16.24 2.27
N TYR A 283 -5.25 16.58 3.16
CA TYR A 283 -5.26 17.94 3.68
C TYR A 283 -4.99 17.81 5.16
N THR A 284 -4.05 18.62 5.68
CA THR A 284 -4.02 18.88 7.11
C THR A 284 -5.43 19.33 7.47
N ILE A 285 -6.12 18.56 8.32
CA ILE A 285 -7.52 18.80 8.69
C ILE A 285 -7.60 20.22 9.26
N VAL A 286 -7.82 21.20 8.39
CA VAL A 286 -8.04 22.58 8.78
C VAL A 286 -9.35 22.51 9.56
N PRO A 287 -9.37 22.87 10.85
CA PRO A 287 -10.53 22.65 11.73
C PRO A 287 -11.85 23.28 11.24
N ASN A 288 -11.80 24.08 10.17
CA ASN A 288 -12.92 24.85 9.63
C ASN A 288 -13.27 24.49 8.16
N LEU A 289 -12.64 23.49 7.55
CA LEU A 289 -12.96 23.12 6.16
C LEU A 289 -14.31 22.38 6.10
N GLN A 290 -15.31 23.01 5.49
CA GLN A 290 -16.64 22.41 5.29
C GLN A 290 -16.62 21.54 4.04
N VAL A 291 -16.19 20.28 4.20
CA VAL A 291 -16.10 19.29 3.12
C VAL A 291 -17.44 19.14 2.40
N GLU A 292 -18.57 19.25 3.11
CA GLU A 292 -19.91 19.21 2.51
C GLU A 292 -20.22 20.34 1.49
N LYS A 293 -19.40 21.39 1.44
CA LYS A 293 -19.49 22.43 0.41
C LYS A 293 -18.65 22.15 -0.82
N LEU A 294 -17.66 21.27 -0.71
CA LEU A 294 -16.68 21.00 -1.77
C LEU A 294 -17.04 19.74 -2.57
N GLN A 295 -17.80 18.84 -1.98
CA GLN A 295 -18.14 17.54 -2.54
C GLN A 295 -19.66 17.32 -2.54
N SER A 296 -20.15 16.62 -3.56
CA SER A 296 -21.52 16.11 -3.60
C SER A 296 -21.52 14.61 -3.90
N ALA A 297 -22.42 13.88 -3.23
CA ALA A 297 -22.48 12.43 -3.36
C ALA A 297 -22.68 11.95 -4.81
N ASN A 298 -23.41 12.72 -5.63
CA ASN A 298 -23.63 12.42 -7.05
C ASN A 298 -22.33 12.48 -7.86
N VAL A 299 -21.51 13.52 -7.66
CA VAL A 299 -20.24 13.65 -8.39
C VAL A 299 -19.24 12.61 -7.91
N VAL A 300 -19.16 12.38 -6.59
CA VAL A 300 -18.31 11.33 -6.03
C VAL A 300 -18.73 9.95 -6.54
N CYS A 301 -20.02 9.61 -6.55
CA CYS A 301 -20.51 8.34 -7.05
C CYS A 301 -20.19 8.15 -8.55
N LYS A 302 -20.34 9.20 -9.37
CA LYS A 302 -19.91 9.18 -10.78
C LYS A 302 -18.41 8.97 -10.91
N PHE A 303 -17.62 9.62 -10.06
CA PHE A 303 -16.17 9.47 -10.05
C PHE A 303 -15.75 8.05 -9.68
N MET A 304 -16.31 7.49 -8.60
CA MET A 304 -16.10 6.09 -8.21
C MET A 304 -16.51 5.14 -9.33
N THR A 305 -17.66 5.37 -9.97
CA THR A 305 -18.10 4.59 -11.13
C THR A 305 -17.11 4.69 -12.29
N TYR A 306 -16.59 5.88 -12.56
CA TYR A 306 -15.54 6.10 -13.54
C TYR A 306 -14.28 5.29 -13.18
N LEU A 307 -13.80 5.31 -11.93
CA LEU A 307 -12.64 4.52 -11.49
C LEU A 307 -12.87 3.01 -11.66
N MET A 308 -14.06 2.53 -11.31
CA MET A 308 -14.45 1.12 -11.43
C MET A 308 -14.57 0.64 -12.89
N GLN A 309 -14.78 1.55 -13.85
CA GLN A 309 -14.92 1.23 -15.27
C GLN A 309 -13.58 1.23 -16.02
N GLN A 310 -12.52 1.87 -15.50
CA GLN A 310 -11.21 1.90 -16.13
C GLN A 310 -10.47 0.56 -15.99
N LYS A 311 -9.74 0.15 -17.04
CA LYS A 311 -8.95 -1.10 -17.07
C LYS A 311 -7.50 -0.87 -17.53
N PRO A 312 -6.49 -1.48 -16.89
CA PRO A 312 -6.52 -2.16 -15.58
C PRO A 312 -6.71 -1.15 -14.43
N PHE A 313 -7.59 -1.46 -13.47
CA PHE A 313 -8.14 -0.62 -12.39
C PHE A 313 -7.25 0.51 -11.81
N CYS A 314 -7.91 1.63 -11.52
CA CYS A 314 -7.38 2.81 -10.84
C CYS A 314 -7.32 2.63 -9.31
N LYS A 315 -6.24 3.11 -8.68
CA LYS A 315 -6.05 3.11 -7.23
C LYS A 315 -6.39 4.49 -6.65
N MET A 316 -7.18 4.53 -5.60
CA MET A 316 -7.44 5.75 -4.84
C MET A 316 -7.32 5.37 -3.38
N GLU A 317 -6.26 5.83 -2.70
CA GLU A 317 -6.01 5.39 -1.33
C GLU A 317 -7.02 6.03 -0.37
N HIS A 318 -7.19 7.35 -0.46
CA HIS A 318 -7.96 8.10 0.52
C HIS A 318 -8.76 9.24 -0.13
N LEU A 319 -10.05 9.01 -0.42
CA LEU A 319 -11.02 10.07 -0.63
C LEU A 319 -11.64 10.45 0.71
N ILE A 320 -11.36 11.66 1.16
CA ILE A 320 -11.89 12.21 2.40
C ILE A 320 -13.26 12.83 2.13
N THR A 321 -14.26 12.47 2.92
CA THR A 321 -15.65 12.95 2.81
C THR A 321 -16.31 13.04 4.20
N THR A 322 -17.47 13.69 4.33
CA THR A 322 -18.30 13.62 5.54
C THR A 322 -19.12 12.34 5.59
N SER A 323 -19.60 11.96 6.77
CA SER A 323 -20.46 10.78 6.96
C SER A 323 -21.79 10.85 6.21
N GLN A 324 -22.39 12.05 6.15
CA GLN A 324 -23.64 12.28 5.41
C GLN A 324 -23.44 12.02 3.92
N ILE A 325 -22.37 12.57 3.33
CA ILE A 325 -22.06 12.36 1.92
C ILE A 325 -21.70 10.89 1.67
N MET A 326 -20.95 10.26 2.59
CA MET A 326 -20.61 8.83 2.51
C MET A 326 -21.87 7.95 2.45
N HIS A 327 -22.87 8.23 3.28
CA HIS A 327 -24.14 7.51 3.28
C HIS A 327 -24.83 7.57 1.91
N GLU A 328 -24.90 8.76 1.32
CA GLU A 328 -25.49 8.97 0.00
C GLU A 328 -24.69 8.29 -1.12
N ILE A 329 -23.35 8.34 -1.05
CA ILE A 329 -22.47 7.64 -2.00
C ILE A 329 -22.74 6.14 -1.96
N ILE A 330 -22.75 5.54 -0.78
CA ILE A 330 -22.99 4.10 -0.59
C ILE A 330 -24.36 3.69 -1.13
N THR A 331 -25.39 4.49 -0.85
CA THR A 331 -26.75 4.27 -1.38
C THR A 331 -26.71 4.21 -2.90
N GLN A 332 -26.14 5.23 -3.55
CA GLN A 332 -26.09 5.29 -5.01
C GLN A 332 -25.19 4.19 -5.62
N LEU A 333 -24.07 3.86 -4.98
CA LEU A 333 -23.15 2.82 -5.47
C LEU A 333 -23.79 1.44 -5.42
N SER A 334 -24.51 1.11 -4.35
CA SER A 334 -25.20 -0.19 -4.21
C SER A 334 -26.31 -0.42 -5.25
N GLU A 335 -26.92 0.66 -5.76
CA GLU A 335 -27.91 0.56 -6.84
C GLU A 335 -27.29 0.28 -8.22
N HIS A 336 -26.01 0.64 -8.40
CA HIS A 336 -25.36 0.67 -9.71
C HIS A 336 -24.20 -0.30 -9.88
N SER A 337 -23.65 -0.84 -8.79
CA SER A 337 -22.41 -1.63 -8.81
C SER A 337 -22.52 -2.88 -7.94
N ALA A 338 -22.11 -4.02 -8.49
CA ALA A 338 -21.94 -5.26 -7.73
C ALA A 338 -20.56 -5.26 -7.05
N VAL A 339 -20.45 -4.62 -5.88
CA VAL A 339 -19.24 -4.68 -5.05
C VAL A 339 -19.12 -6.10 -4.49
N LYS A 340 -18.03 -6.79 -4.87
CA LYS A 340 -17.76 -8.18 -4.45
C LYS A 340 -16.78 -8.28 -3.29
N LYS A 341 -15.91 -7.28 -3.12
CA LYS A 341 -14.90 -7.23 -2.06
C LYS A 341 -15.00 -5.91 -1.31
N MET A 342 -15.01 -5.97 0.01
CA MET A 342 -15.14 -4.78 0.86
C MET A 342 -14.27 -4.92 2.10
N ARG A 343 -13.60 -3.84 2.46
CA ARG A 343 -12.90 -3.69 3.73
C ARG A 343 -13.55 -2.54 4.50
N VAL A 344 -13.93 -2.80 5.74
CA VAL A 344 -14.44 -1.78 6.64
C VAL A 344 -13.54 -1.73 7.86
N PHE A 345 -13.04 -0.55 8.21
CA PHE A 345 -12.22 -0.35 9.40
C PHE A 345 -12.53 0.96 10.12
N SER A 346 -12.15 1.04 11.39
CA SER A 346 -12.18 2.29 12.17
C SER A 346 -10.78 2.74 12.51
N PHE A 347 -10.64 4.06 12.69
CA PHE A 347 -9.44 4.67 13.21
C PHE A 347 -9.75 5.37 14.54
N PRO A 348 -8.76 5.44 15.45
CA PRO A 348 -8.88 6.20 16.68
C PRO A 348 -9.33 7.64 16.39
N ALA A 349 -10.35 8.13 17.11
CA ALA A 349 -10.85 9.50 16.98
C ALA A 349 -9.76 10.57 17.22
N THR A 350 -8.63 10.20 17.82
CA THR A 350 -7.46 11.06 18.06
C THR A 350 -6.68 11.40 16.80
N ILE A 351 -6.76 10.60 15.73
CA ILE A 351 -6.01 10.81 14.47
C ILE A 351 -6.70 11.87 13.60
N THR A 352 -8.02 11.94 13.64
CA THR A 352 -8.79 12.92 12.87
C THR A 352 -9.25 14.06 13.78
N ALA A 353 -8.78 15.29 13.53
CA ALA A 353 -9.21 16.46 14.28
C ALA A 353 -10.73 16.78 14.18
N HIS A 354 -11.49 16.06 13.34
CA HIS A 354 -12.93 16.24 13.17
C HIS A 354 -13.69 14.88 13.22
N PRO A 355 -14.72 14.74 14.08
CA PRO A 355 -15.41 13.46 14.34
C PRO A 355 -16.36 12.98 13.24
N ASP A 356 -16.56 13.75 12.17
CA ASP A 356 -17.48 13.43 11.06
C ASP A 356 -16.76 13.05 9.74
N ILE A 357 -15.42 13.02 9.75
CA ILE A 357 -14.63 12.71 8.55
C ILE A 357 -14.57 11.20 8.34
N CYS A 358 -14.93 10.75 7.15
CA CYS A 358 -14.80 9.38 6.68
C CYS A 358 -13.84 9.31 5.47
N PHE A 359 -13.24 8.15 5.24
CA PHE A 359 -12.44 7.91 4.04
C PHE A 359 -13.04 6.80 3.19
N MET A 360 -12.96 6.95 1.88
CA MET A 360 -13.29 5.92 0.90
C MET A 360 -12.09 5.67 0.00
N GLY A 361 -11.80 4.41 -0.31
CA GLY A 361 -10.71 4.06 -1.20
C GLY A 361 -11.03 2.89 -2.13
N THR A 362 -10.13 2.68 -3.09
CA THR A 362 -10.02 1.46 -3.88
C THR A 362 -8.67 0.80 -3.60
N LEU A 363 -8.66 -0.47 -3.17
CA LEU A 363 -7.42 -1.20 -2.93
C LEU A 363 -6.82 -1.77 -4.22
N ASP A 364 -5.50 -1.94 -4.22
CA ASP A 364 -4.74 -2.53 -5.32
C ASP A 364 -5.17 -3.98 -5.56
N PRO A 365 -5.69 -4.33 -6.76
CA PRO A 365 -6.00 -5.70 -7.09
C PRO A 365 -4.70 -6.46 -7.35
N LYS A 366 -4.05 -6.96 -6.28
CA LYS A 366 -2.92 -7.88 -6.40
C LYS A 366 -3.23 -9.10 -7.29
N ASP A 367 -4.52 -9.45 -7.45
CA ASP A 367 -5.01 -10.61 -8.22
C ASP A 367 -6.04 -10.28 -9.33
N GLY A 368 -6.02 -9.05 -9.86
CA GLY A 368 -6.85 -8.69 -11.01
C GLY A 368 -8.25 -8.17 -10.68
N TYR A 369 -8.98 -7.90 -11.77
CA TYR A 369 -10.12 -7.02 -12.04
C TYR A 369 -11.27 -6.82 -11.00
N GLU A 370 -10.99 -6.74 -9.71
CA GLU A 370 -12.01 -6.75 -8.67
C GLU A 370 -11.94 -5.50 -7.79
N ILE A 371 -13.11 -4.90 -7.58
CA ILE A 371 -13.30 -3.66 -6.83
C ILE A 371 -13.26 -4.00 -5.35
N TRP A 372 -12.31 -3.41 -4.64
CA TRP A 372 -12.26 -3.39 -3.18
C TRP A 372 -12.73 -2.02 -2.72
N LEU A 373 -13.89 -1.96 -2.09
CA LEU A 373 -14.33 -0.74 -1.42
C LEU A 373 -13.71 -0.71 -0.03
N GLU A 374 -12.84 0.27 0.23
CA GLU A 374 -12.36 0.55 1.58
C GLU A 374 -13.19 1.70 2.17
N VAL A 375 -13.78 1.50 3.36
CA VAL A 375 -14.55 2.53 4.06
C VAL A 375 -14.02 2.67 5.48
N ASN A 376 -13.56 3.87 5.80
CA ASN A 376 -12.89 4.19 7.05
C ASN A 376 -13.74 5.21 7.79
N MET A 377 -14.13 4.90 9.01
CA MET A 377 -15.01 5.75 9.82
C MET A 377 -14.30 6.17 11.11
N PRO A 378 -14.54 7.40 11.60
CA PRO A 378 -14.09 7.80 12.94
C PRO A 378 -14.82 6.94 13.95
N SER A 379 -14.18 6.70 15.11
CA SER A 379 -14.63 5.82 16.20
C SER A 379 -16.10 5.38 16.11
N PHE A 380 -16.32 4.06 16.06
CA PHE A 380 -17.62 3.44 15.80
C PHE A 380 -18.78 4.00 16.65
N ASP A 381 -18.50 4.52 17.84
CA ASP A 381 -19.46 5.16 18.74
C ASP A 381 -20.14 6.42 18.15
N ILE A 382 -19.52 7.05 17.16
CA ILE A 382 -19.97 8.32 16.57
C ILE A 382 -20.89 8.08 15.36
N ILE A 383 -20.72 6.98 14.60
CA ILE A 383 -21.39 6.77 13.30
C ILE A 383 -21.91 5.33 13.05
N ASP A 384 -22.53 4.68 14.04
CA ASP A 384 -23.17 3.34 13.91
C ASP A 384 -24.15 3.24 12.72
N VAL A 385 -24.92 4.31 12.46
CA VAL A 385 -25.90 4.33 11.36
C VAL A 385 -25.25 4.17 9.99
N LEU A 386 -24.12 4.85 9.75
CA LEU A 386 -23.40 4.74 8.48
C LEU A 386 -22.81 3.35 8.31
N TYR A 387 -22.32 2.77 9.39
CA TYR A 387 -21.78 1.42 9.39
C TYR A 387 -22.86 0.38 9.05
N GLN A 388 -24.00 0.40 9.76
CA GLN A 388 -25.15 -0.46 9.46
C GLN A 388 -25.65 -0.30 8.03
N HIS A 389 -25.71 0.95 7.54
CA HIS A 389 -26.09 1.25 6.17
C HIS A 389 -25.11 0.68 5.15
N THR A 390 -23.80 0.84 5.37
CA THR A 390 -22.74 0.27 4.51
C THR A 390 -22.88 -1.24 4.40
N MET A 391 -23.09 -1.91 5.53
CA MET A 391 -23.27 -3.34 5.59
C MET A 391 -24.57 -3.78 4.89
N GLY A 392 -25.67 -3.09 5.15
CA GLY A 392 -26.97 -3.35 4.51
C GLY A 392 -27.03 -3.02 3.02
N ALA A 393 -26.13 -2.20 2.48
CA ALA A 393 -26.17 -1.79 1.07
C ALA A 393 -25.63 -2.87 0.13
N PHE A 394 -24.58 -3.61 0.53
CA PHE A 394 -23.85 -4.53 -0.35
C PHE A 394 -24.03 -6.02 -0.03
N PHE A 395 -24.86 -6.38 0.96
CA PHE A 395 -24.97 -7.76 1.46
C PHE A 395 -25.31 -8.83 0.40
N GLN A 396 -26.00 -8.44 -0.69
CA GLN A 396 -26.41 -9.38 -1.74
C GLN A 396 -25.26 -9.78 -2.69
N SER A 397 -24.30 -8.89 -2.92
CA SER A 397 -23.23 -9.08 -3.90
C SER A 397 -21.87 -9.43 -3.30
N LEU A 398 -21.72 -9.26 -1.99
CA LEU A 398 -20.42 -9.36 -1.34
C LEU A 398 -19.94 -10.82 -1.21
N GLU A 399 -18.80 -11.13 -1.82
CA GLU A 399 -18.13 -12.43 -1.79
C GLU A 399 -16.98 -12.45 -0.75
N HIS A 400 -16.31 -11.33 -0.54
CA HIS A 400 -15.21 -11.21 0.44
C HIS A 400 -15.39 -9.97 1.31
N LEU A 401 -15.33 -10.18 2.62
CA LEU A 401 -15.43 -9.12 3.61
C LEU A 401 -14.21 -9.15 4.54
N ILE A 402 -13.50 -8.04 4.62
CA ILE A 402 -12.53 -7.79 5.69
C ILE A 402 -13.15 -6.80 6.65
N PHE A 403 -13.16 -7.18 7.91
CA PHE A 403 -13.69 -6.38 8.98
C PHE A 403 -12.60 -6.17 10.02
N ALA A 404 -12.12 -4.93 10.12
CA ALA A 404 -11.00 -4.59 10.97
C ALA A 404 -11.42 -3.60 12.07
N GLY A 405 -10.92 -3.82 13.29
CA GLY A 405 -11.11 -2.91 14.41
C GLY A 405 -10.20 -1.68 14.32
N GLU A 406 -10.11 -0.93 15.41
CA GLU A 406 -9.17 0.18 15.52
C GLU A 406 -7.75 -0.37 15.49
N SER A 407 -7.03 -0.15 14.38
CA SER A 407 -5.59 -0.35 14.34
C SER A 407 -4.96 0.70 15.24
N ASP A 408 -4.28 0.29 16.31
CA ASP A 408 -3.17 1.09 16.80
C ASP A 408 -2.25 1.29 15.59
N VAL A 409 -2.04 2.55 15.25
CA VAL A 409 -1.08 2.93 14.22
C VAL A 409 0.26 2.36 14.66
N GLN A 410 0.94 1.70 13.72
CA GLN A 410 2.27 1.14 13.91
C GLN A 410 3.24 2.17 14.52
N GLU A 411 4.25 1.65 15.24
CA GLU A 411 5.55 2.30 15.51
C GLU A 411 5.74 3.10 16.81
N GLU A 412 5.26 2.62 17.96
CA GLU A 412 5.99 2.83 19.22
C GLU A 412 6.32 1.48 19.86
N GLU A 413 7.58 1.05 19.72
CA GLU A 413 8.12 -0.23 20.21
C GLU A 413 8.04 -0.45 21.74
N ASP A 414 7.40 0.44 22.52
CA ASP A 414 7.51 0.48 23.98
C ASP A 414 6.19 0.72 24.75
N GLN A 415 5.01 0.60 24.13
CA GLN A 415 3.76 0.69 24.91
C GLN A 415 3.33 -0.68 25.45
N ASP A 416 3.42 -0.81 26.78
CA ASP A 416 2.88 -1.91 27.55
C ASP A 416 1.41 -2.15 27.16
N TRP A 417 1.07 -3.41 26.84
CA TRP A 417 -0.28 -3.89 26.49
C TRP A 417 -1.36 -3.64 27.59
N GLU A 418 -1.03 -2.91 28.65
CA GLU A 418 -1.89 -2.67 29.81
C GLU A 418 -2.91 -1.51 29.61
N ASP A 419 -2.74 -0.65 28.61
CA ASP A 419 -3.61 0.52 28.39
C ASP A 419 -4.77 0.30 27.40
N PHE A 420 -5.30 -0.92 27.30
CA PHE A 420 -6.55 -1.23 26.58
C PHE A 420 -7.80 -0.57 27.19
N SER A 421 -7.71 0.26 28.23
CA SER A 421 -8.88 0.81 28.94
C SER A 421 -9.76 1.75 28.09
N GLY A 422 -9.24 2.31 26.98
CA GLY A 422 -10.00 3.10 26.01
C GLY A 422 -10.92 2.28 25.08
N THR A 423 -10.74 0.95 25.03
CA THR A 423 -11.38 0.07 24.03
C THR A 423 -12.77 -0.46 24.42
N GLN A 424 -13.23 -0.26 25.67
CA GLN A 424 -14.44 -0.89 26.19
C GLN A 424 -15.75 -0.58 25.42
N HIS A 425 -15.84 0.54 24.70
CA HIS A 425 -17.06 0.96 24.00
C HIS A 425 -17.13 0.45 22.56
N THR A 426 -15.99 0.43 21.85
CA THR A 426 -15.80 -0.21 20.54
C THR A 426 -16.23 -1.70 20.55
N HIS A 427 -16.12 -2.37 21.70
CA HIS A 427 -16.42 -3.80 21.88
C HIS A 427 -17.89 -4.22 21.73
N ASN A 428 -18.84 -3.34 22.04
CA ASN A 428 -20.26 -3.71 22.10
C ASN A 428 -20.94 -3.70 20.72
N MET A 429 -20.50 -2.84 19.80
CA MET A 429 -21.10 -2.74 18.47
C MET A 429 -20.81 -3.96 17.58
N PHE A 430 -19.63 -4.57 17.67
CA PHE A 430 -19.26 -5.69 16.80
C PHE A 430 -20.03 -6.99 17.07
N LYS A 431 -20.56 -7.13 18.28
CA LYS A 431 -21.29 -8.31 18.76
C LYS A 431 -22.51 -8.67 17.91
N ASP A 432 -23.24 -7.65 17.45
CA ASP A 432 -24.49 -7.83 16.69
C ASP A 432 -24.24 -8.02 15.18
N HIS A 433 -23.11 -7.51 14.68
CA HIS A 433 -22.84 -7.45 13.25
C HIS A 433 -22.31 -8.76 12.67
N ILE A 434 -21.44 -9.49 13.37
CA ILE A 434 -20.94 -10.79 12.86
C ILE A 434 -22.09 -11.78 12.67
N GLY A 435 -23.04 -11.80 13.61
CA GLY A 435 -24.25 -12.60 13.48
C GLY A 435 -25.13 -12.20 12.30
N TYR A 436 -25.30 -10.89 12.12
CA TYR A 436 -26.01 -10.35 10.97
C TYR A 436 -25.35 -10.72 9.65
N ILE A 437 -24.02 -10.57 9.54
CA ILE A 437 -23.23 -10.89 8.34
C ILE A 437 -23.44 -12.36 7.95
N LEU A 438 -23.17 -13.27 8.89
CA LEU A 438 -23.31 -14.71 8.67
C LEU A 438 -24.76 -15.14 8.41
N SER A 439 -25.76 -14.35 8.81
CA SER A 439 -27.15 -14.65 8.50
C SER A 439 -27.57 -14.13 7.12
N ASN A 440 -27.13 -12.94 6.73
CA ASN A 440 -27.72 -12.21 5.59
C ASN A 440 -26.88 -12.24 4.30
N TYR A 441 -25.56 -12.39 4.35
CA TYR A 441 -24.68 -12.15 3.20
C TYR A 441 -24.55 -13.34 2.26
N LEU A 442 -25.62 -13.74 1.56
CA LEU A 442 -25.74 -15.05 0.85
C LEU A 442 -24.59 -15.42 -0.11
N ALA A 443 -23.88 -14.43 -0.68
CA ALA A 443 -22.74 -14.66 -1.59
C ALA A 443 -21.36 -14.79 -0.90
N LEU A 444 -21.29 -14.58 0.42
CA LEU A 444 -20.04 -14.51 1.16
C LEU A 444 -19.29 -15.85 1.15
N LYS A 445 -18.05 -15.80 0.67
CA LYS A 445 -17.07 -16.90 0.64
C LYS A 445 -15.93 -16.70 1.63
N THR A 446 -15.49 -15.45 1.80
CA THR A 446 -14.38 -15.11 2.71
C THR A 446 -14.81 -14.08 3.75
N LEU A 447 -14.51 -14.38 5.01
CA LEU A 447 -14.65 -13.45 6.13
C LEU A 447 -13.30 -13.33 6.85
N THR A 448 -12.76 -12.12 6.92
CA THR A 448 -11.57 -11.80 7.72
C THR A 448 -11.98 -10.86 8.86
N LEU A 449 -11.62 -11.22 10.08
CA LEU A 449 -11.76 -10.42 11.30
C LEU A 449 -10.36 -10.05 11.77
N ASP A 450 -10.07 -8.75 11.86
CA ASP A 450 -8.69 -8.26 12.05
C ASP A 450 -8.61 -7.18 13.14
N ASN A 451 -7.70 -7.36 14.09
CA ASN A 451 -7.45 -6.41 15.18
C ASN A 451 -8.71 -6.00 15.97
N MET A 452 -9.47 -6.99 16.43
CA MET A 452 -10.76 -6.79 17.11
C MET A 452 -10.84 -7.53 18.44
N ILE A 453 -11.63 -7.00 19.37
CA ILE A 453 -12.11 -7.78 20.52
C ILE A 453 -13.47 -8.38 20.19
N LEU A 454 -13.50 -9.71 20.08
CA LEU A 454 -14.70 -10.47 19.78
C LEU A 454 -15.37 -10.91 21.09
N THR A 455 -16.58 -10.42 21.28
CA THR A 455 -17.46 -10.78 22.39
C THR A 455 -18.55 -11.76 21.92
N PRO A 456 -19.20 -12.51 22.84
CA PRO A 456 -20.18 -13.52 22.50
C PRO A 456 -21.32 -12.93 21.68
N LEU A 457 -21.54 -13.44 20.49
CA LEU A 457 -22.57 -13.08 19.54
C LEU A 457 -23.98 -13.02 20.16
N SER A 458 -24.83 -12.10 19.69
CA SER A 458 -26.22 -12.01 20.13
C SER A 458 -27.01 -13.30 19.86
N SER A 459 -27.92 -13.62 20.78
CA SER A 459 -28.62 -14.92 20.91
C SER A 459 -29.66 -15.22 19.84
N THR A 460 -29.71 -14.44 18.76
CA THR A 460 -30.59 -14.70 17.63
C THR A 460 -30.19 -16.03 17.00
N LYS A 461 -31.11 -17.00 17.07
CA LYS A 461 -30.94 -18.31 16.46
C LYS A 461 -30.67 -18.12 14.96
N PRO A 462 -29.62 -18.76 14.40
CA PRO A 462 -29.37 -18.68 12.97
C PRO A 462 -30.57 -19.21 12.19
N ILE A 463 -30.90 -18.53 11.10
CA ILE A 463 -31.96 -18.93 10.16
C ILE A 463 -31.47 -20.13 9.31
N SER A 464 -30.15 -20.22 9.06
CA SER A 464 -29.48 -21.31 8.35
C SER A 464 -28.00 -21.35 8.73
N THR A 465 -27.38 -22.53 8.64
CA THR A 465 -25.92 -22.69 8.68
C THR A 465 -25.29 -22.33 7.34
N ARG A 466 -24.01 -21.98 7.35
CA ARG A 466 -23.28 -21.54 6.15
C ARG A 466 -21.97 -22.28 5.91
N GLU A 467 -21.56 -22.27 4.66
CA GLU A 467 -20.24 -22.71 4.22
C GLU A 467 -19.40 -21.50 3.81
N LEU A 468 -18.12 -21.48 4.19
CA LEU A 468 -17.15 -20.47 3.78
C LEU A 468 -15.94 -21.14 3.12
N GLU A 469 -15.39 -20.51 2.09
CA GLU A 469 -14.08 -20.90 1.52
C GLU A 469 -12.96 -20.51 2.50
N LYS A 470 -13.07 -19.34 3.14
CA LYS A 470 -12.05 -18.88 4.10
C LYS A 470 -12.64 -18.10 5.28
N LEU A 471 -12.24 -18.48 6.49
CA LEU A 471 -12.45 -17.69 7.71
C LEU A 471 -11.08 -17.35 8.31
N GLU A 472 -10.82 -16.07 8.51
CA GLU A 472 -9.53 -15.59 9.01
C GLU A 472 -9.76 -14.71 10.24
N ILE A 473 -9.08 -15.04 11.34
CA ILE A 473 -9.14 -14.31 12.61
C ILE A 473 -7.70 -13.92 12.94
N VAL A 474 -7.40 -12.62 12.87
CA VAL A 474 -6.03 -12.08 12.94
C VAL A 474 -5.96 -11.02 14.02
N SER A 475 -4.96 -11.09 14.89
CA SER A 475 -4.71 -10.08 15.92
C SER A 475 -5.92 -9.80 16.81
N CYS A 476 -6.79 -10.80 17.02
CA CYS A 476 -8.04 -10.62 17.76
C CYS A 476 -7.92 -11.10 19.21
N CYS A 477 -8.67 -10.44 20.10
CA CYS A 477 -8.93 -10.92 21.44
C CYS A 477 -10.30 -11.62 21.48
N LEU A 478 -10.34 -12.90 21.86
CA LEU A 478 -11.56 -13.71 21.87
C LEU A 478 -12.03 -14.02 23.28
N GLN A 479 -13.33 -13.85 23.54
CA GLN A 479 -13.97 -14.53 24.65
C GLN A 479 -14.20 -16.02 24.30
N PRO A 480 -14.10 -16.96 25.27
CA PRO A 480 -14.15 -18.40 25.01
C PRO A 480 -15.40 -18.87 24.24
N GLU A 481 -16.54 -18.22 24.43
CA GLU A 481 -17.83 -18.61 23.85
C GLU A 481 -17.98 -18.24 22.36
N VAL A 482 -17.17 -17.32 21.85
CA VAL A 482 -17.31 -16.76 20.49
C VAL A 482 -17.21 -17.84 19.43
N LEU A 483 -16.17 -18.67 19.50
CA LEU A 483 -15.97 -19.76 18.53
C LEU A 483 -17.11 -20.77 18.58
N THR A 484 -17.62 -21.07 19.77
CA THR A 484 -18.74 -22.01 19.94
C THR A 484 -20.02 -21.46 19.32
N GLN A 485 -20.26 -20.16 19.42
CA GLN A 485 -21.41 -19.51 18.81
C GLN A 485 -21.24 -19.32 17.29
N LEU A 486 -20.03 -19.02 16.81
CA LEU A 486 -19.72 -19.05 15.37
C LEU A 486 -20.02 -20.43 14.79
N SER A 487 -19.67 -21.47 15.54
CA SER A 487 -19.89 -22.84 15.10
C SER A 487 -21.36 -23.21 14.94
N GLN A 488 -22.26 -22.58 15.70
CA GLN A 488 -23.71 -22.77 15.51
C GLN A 488 -24.22 -22.17 14.19
N ARG A 489 -23.43 -21.29 13.55
CA ARG A 489 -23.79 -20.56 12.32
C ARG A 489 -23.01 -21.04 11.09
N LEU A 490 -21.88 -21.72 11.29
CA LEU A 490 -21.00 -22.24 10.25
C LEU A 490 -21.04 -23.76 10.24
N GLU A 491 -21.50 -24.35 9.14
CA GLU A 491 -21.50 -25.79 8.93
C GLU A 491 -20.15 -26.27 8.40
N TYR A 492 -19.53 -25.51 7.50
CA TYR A 492 -18.25 -25.88 6.91
C TYR A 492 -17.38 -24.66 6.62
N VAL A 493 -16.07 -24.81 6.80
CA VAL A 493 -15.07 -23.82 6.41
C VAL A 493 -13.92 -24.55 5.72
N GLU A 494 -13.67 -24.30 4.44
CA GLU A 494 -12.55 -24.94 3.74
C GLU A 494 -11.23 -24.56 4.41
N THR A 495 -10.94 -23.26 4.54
CA THR A 495 -9.70 -22.78 5.19
C THR A 495 -10.00 -21.90 6.40
N MET A 496 -9.58 -22.32 7.59
CA MET A 496 -9.60 -21.49 8.79
C MET A 496 -8.19 -21.00 9.13
N CYS A 497 -7.99 -19.70 9.28
CA CYS A 497 -6.73 -19.12 9.75
C CYS A 497 -6.94 -18.47 11.12
N ILE A 498 -6.16 -18.88 12.12
CA ILE A 498 -6.09 -18.22 13.42
C ILE A 498 -4.66 -17.73 13.63
N LEU A 499 -4.46 -16.42 13.55
CA LEU A 499 -3.15 -15.77 13.60
C LEU A 499 -3.15 -14.74 14.74
N GLN A 500 -2.13 -14.78 15.60
CA GLN A 500 -1.93 -13.79 16.66
C GLN A 500 -3.16 -13.54 17.57
N VAL A 501 -3.83 -14.61 18.02
CA VAL A 501 -5.07 -14.50 18.81
C VAL A 501 -4.82 -14.65 20.31
N THR A 502 -5.42 -13.76 21.10
CA THR A 502 -5.37 -13.78 22.57
C THR A 502 -6.73 -14.19 23.15
N LEU A 503 -6.77 -15.05 24.18
CA LEU A 503 -8.01 -15.40 24.88
C LEU A 503 -8.21 -14.48 26.09
N ILE A 504 -9.34 -13.78 26.15
CA ILE A 504 -9.72 -13.01 27.34
C ILE A 504 -10.23 -14.00 28.39
N ARG A 505 -9.38 -14.34 29.33
CA ARG A 505 -9.74 -14.98 30.60
C ARG A 505 -9.72 -13.86 31.64
N ASP A 506 -10.76 -13.76 32.48
CA ASP A 506 -10.96 -12.74 33.56
C ASP A 506 -9.74 -11.84 33.86
N GLU A 507 -9.92 -10.51 33.96
CA GLU A 507 -8.85 -9.49 34.13
C GLU A 507 -7.72 -9.84 35.14
N ALA A 508 -7.97 -10.71 36.12
CA ALA A 508 -6.99 -11.22 37.08
C ALA A 508 -6.04 -12.33 36.53
N ALA A 509 -6.25 -12.83 35.31
CA ALA A 509 -5.56 -14.01 34.75
C ALA A 509 -4.54 -13.69 33.65
N LEU A 510 -4.37 -12.40 33.28
CA LEU A 510 -3.40 -11.94 32.26
C LEU A 510 -1.93 -12.25 32.61
N LEU A 511 -1.64 -12.63 33.85
CA LEU A 511 -0.29 -12.99 34.33
C LEU A 511 -0.01 -14.51 34.34
N ALA A 512 -0.98 -15.35 33.99
CA ALA A 512 -0.74 -16.79 33.87
C ALA A 512 -0.22 -17.08 32.46
N SER A 513 1.08 -17.35 32.35
CA SER A 513 1.74 -17.90 31.16
C SER A 513 0.88 -19.00 30.53
N ASP A 514 0.11 -18.67 29.49
CA ASP A 514 -1.00 -19.51 29.05
C ASP A 514 -0.44 -20.69 28.26
N THR A 515 -0.57 -21.88 28.83
CA THR A 515 0.05 -23.13 28.35
C THR A 515 -0.66 -23.72 27.12
N GLY A 516 -1.51 -22.95 26.42
CA GLY A 516 -2.26 -23.45 25.28
C GLY A 516 -3.46 -22.60 24.84
N TYR A 517 -4.02 -22.96 23.68
CA TYR A 517 -5.22 -22.36 23.10
C TYR A 517 -6.25 -23.43 22.73
N THR A 518 -7.55 -23.11 22.84
CA THR A 518 -8.65 -24.03 22.52
C THR A 518 -9.54 -23.47 21.41
N ILE A 519 -9.63 -24.20 20.29
CA ILE A 519 -10.60 -23.96 19.21
C ILE A 519 -11.83 -24.80 19.52
N ASN A 520 -12.91 -24.17 19.98
CA ASN A 520 -14.16 -24.89 20.28
C ASN A 520 -15.25 -24.56 19.27
N MET A 521 -15.30 -25.30 18.15
CA MET A 521 -16.27 -25.17 17.07
C MET A 521 -16.96 -26.50 16.72
N PRO A 522 -17.68 -27.13 17.67
CA PRO A 522 -18.08 -28.53 17.61
C PRO A 522 -19.10 -28.89 16.51
N PHE A 523 -19.76 -27.91 15.91
CA PHE A 523 -20.76 -28.09 14.86
C PHE A 523 -20.23 -27.76 13.45
N THR A 524 -18.96 -27.36 13.34
CA THR A 524 -18.35 -26.90 12.08
C THR A 524 -17.31 -27.90 11.59
N GLY A 525 -17.39 -28.27 10.31
CA GLY A 525 -16.37 -29.04 9.61
C GLY A 525 -15.30 -28.14 8.99
N PHE A 526 -14.07 -28.66 8.90
CA PHE A 526 -12.93 -27.95 8.28
C PHE A 526 -12.24 -28.81 7.24
N ASP A 527 -11.78 -28.22 6.13
CA ASP A 527 -10.73 -28.87 5.32
C ASP A 527 -9.39 -28.69 6.05
N THR A 528 -8.92 -27.45 6.14
CA THR A 528 -7.63 -27.11 6.74
C THR A 528 -7.76 -26.03 7.81
N ILE A 529 -7.12 -26.25 8.95
CA ILE A 529 -6.94 -25.24 10.00
C ILE A 529 -5.47 -24.81 10.02
N HIS A 530 -5.21 -23.54 9.69
CA HIS A 530 -3.91 -22.90 9.80
C HIS A 530 -3.75 -22.27 11.17
N LEU A 531 -2.68 -22.67 11.85
CA LEU A 531 -2.36 -22.19 13.20
C LEU A 531 -0.99 -21.53 13.19
N ASP A 532 -0.96 -20.30 13.71
CA ASP A 532 0.29 -19.63 14.00
C ASP A 532 0.83 -20.08 15.35
N THR A 533 2.06 -20.58 15.34
CA THR A 533 2.79 -21.01 16.53
C THR A 533 3.88 -20.02 16.93
N SER A 534 4.03 -18.91 16.19
CA SER A 534 5.08 -17.90 16.36
C SER A 534 5.06 -17.22 17.73
N LEU A 535 3.88 -17.11 18.35
CA LEU A 535 3.70 -16.55 19.70
C LEU A 535 4.15 -17.49 20.82
N SER A 536 4.39 -18.77 20.52
CA SER A 536 4.83 -19.74 21.52
C SER A 536 6.35 -19.83 21.56
N THR A 537 6.93 -19.66 22.75
CA THR A 537 8.36 -19.95 23.00
C THR A 537 8.65 -21.45 23.14
N SER A 538 7.62 -22.29 23.16
CA SER A 538 7.73 -23.73 23.34
C SER A 538 8.27 -24.42 22.09
N THR A 539 9.21 -25.35 22.30
CA THR A 539 9.76 -26.18 21.22
C THR A 539 8.84 -27.33 20.82
N HIS A 540 8.01 -27.81 21.75
CA HIS A 540 7.11 -28.95 21.55
C HIS A 540 5.66 -28.53 21.76
N HIS A 541 4.83 -28.83 20.77
CA HIS A 541 3.43 -28.44 20.73
C HIS A 541 2.56 -29.70 20.72
N LEU A 542 1.67 -29.83 21.70
CA LEU A 542 0.80 -30.98 21.87
C LEU A 542 -0.59 -30.67 21.32
N PHE A 543 -0.97 -31.40 20.28
CA PHE A 543 -2.25 -31.24 19.62
C PHE A 543 -3.21 -32.35 20.03
N ARG A 544 -4.45 -31.96 20.31
CA ARG A 544 -5.55 -32.89 20.51
C ARG A 544 -6.78 -32.40 19.78
N ILE A 545 -7.21 -33.17 18.79
CA ILE A 545 -8.35 -32.86 17.93
C ILE A 545 -9.46 -33.85 18.25
N TRP A 546 -10.64 -33.33 18.57
CA TRP A 546 -11.87 -34.06 18.69
C TRP A 546 -12.75 -33.73 17.48
N THR A 547 -13.07 -34.75 16.70
CA THR A 547 -14.10 -34.69 15.67
C THR A 547 -15.35 -35.43 16.16
N SER A 548 -16.43 -35.41 15.38
CA SER A 548 -17.64 -36.18 15.69
C SER A 548 -17.41 -37.69 15.78
N THR A 549 -16.36 -38.19 15.12
CA THR A 549 -16.10 -39.63 14.95
C THR A 549 -14.76 -40.09 15.52
N THR A 550 -13.81 -39.17 15.72
CA THR A 550 -12.42 -39.52 16.08
C THR A 550 -11.83 -38.58 17.11
N VAL A 551 -10.78 -39.06 17.80
CA VAL A 551 -9.93 -38.20 18.62
C VAL A 551 -8.48 -38.46 18.24
N VAL A 552 -7.88 -37.50 17.55
CA VAL A 552 -6.51 -37.55 17.08
C VAL A 552 -5.61 -36.78 18.05
N ARG A 553 -4.41 -37.30 18.27
CA ARG A 553 -3.41 -36.72 19.15
C ARG A 553 -2.08 -36.80 18.45
N PHE A 554 -1.32 -35.71 18.48
CA PHE A 554 0.05 -35.71 17.99
C PHE A 554 0.88 -34.68 18.74
N VAL A 555 2.19 -34.86 18.69
CA VAL A 555 3.17 -33.84 19.09
C VAL A 555 3.79 -33.28 17.82
N TYR A 556 4.04 -31.98 17.81
CA TYR A 556 4.76 -31.27 16.76
C TYR A 556 5.99 -30.59 17.36
N ASP A 557 7.14 -30.83 16.76
CA ASP A 557 8.40 -30.17 17.10
C ASP A 557 8.63 -29.01 16.14
N THR A 558 8.61 -27.79 16.67
CA THR A 558 8.72 -26.56 15.89
C THR A 558 10.10 -26.37 15.25
N HIS A 559 11.16 -26.96 15.83
CA HIS A 559 12.53 -26.85 15.34
C HIS A 559 12.78 -27.81 14.17
N SER A 560 12.33 -29.06 14.32
CA SER A 560 12.53 -30.08 13.29
C SER A 560 11.43 -30.10 12.22
N LYS A 561 10.30 -29.43 12.46
CA LYS A 561 9.07 -29.48 11.64
C LYS A 561 8.57 -30.92 11.45
N VAL A 562 8.74 -31.76 12.47
CA VAL A 562 8.31 -33.16 12.47
C VAL A 562 7.11 -33.32 13.40
N HIS A 563 6.17 -34.18 13.01
CA HIS A 563 5.05 -34.59 13.86
C HIS A 563 5.07 -36.10 14.12
N GLU A 564 4.54 -36.50 15.29
CA GLU A 564 4.33 -37.90 15.66
C GLU A 564 2.93 -38.08 16.25
N PHE A 565 2.15 -39.01 15.69
CA PHE A 565 0.84 -39.37 16.22
C PHE A 565 0.98 -40.18 17.50
N LEU A 566 0.19 -39.83 18.52
CA LEU A 566 0.29 -40.38 19.86
C LEU A 566 -0.96 -41.17 20.24
N THR A 567 -0.77 -42.30 20.92
CA THR A 567 -1.85 -42.95 21.66
C THR A 567 -2.29 -42.09 22.85
N LYS A 568 -3.45 -42.41 23.44
CA LYS A 568 -3.95 -41.73 24.64
C LYS A 568 -2.95 -41.79 25.81
N LYS A 569 -2.24 -42.92 25.98
CA LYS A 569 -1.25 -43.09 27.06
C LYS A 569 0.00 -42.24 26.80
N GLU A 570 0.51 -42.24 25.57
CA GLU A 570 1.68 -41.44 25.19
C GLU A 570 1.40 -39.95 25.31
N PHE A 571 0.24 -39.49 24.86
CA PHE A 571 -0.14 -38.08 25.02
C PHE A 571 -0.22 -37.66 26.50
N GLN A 572 -0.79 -38.51 27.36
CA GLN A 572 -0.85 -38.25 28.81
C GLN A 572 0.53 -38.24 29.45
N GLN A 573 1.47 -39.05 28.94
CA GLN A 573 2.85 -39.05 29.40
C GLN A 573 3.56 -37.77 28.96
N HIS A 574 3.48 -37.40 27.68
CA HIS A 574 4.08 -36.17 27.14
C HIS A 574 3.57 -34.93 27.87
N SER A 575 2.25 -34.82 28.05
CA SER A 575 1.61 -33.72 28.80
C SER A 575 2.06 -33.60 30.26
N ARG A 576 2.64 -34.66 30.85
CA ARG A 576 3.18 -34.63 32.22
C ARG A 576 4.68 -34.40 32.27
N THR A 577 5.40 -34.81 31.23
CA THR A 577 6.87 -34.77 31.19
C THR A 577 7.43 -33.53 30.53
N MET A 578 6.68 -32.90 29.61
CA MET A 578 7.09 -31.67 28.92
C MET A 578 6.54 -30.47 29.70
N VAL A 579 7.38 -29.93 30.59
CA VAL A 579 7.00 -28.82 31.50
C VAL A 579 6.68 -27.53 30.73
N ASP A 580 7.21 -27.38 29.51
CA ASP A 580 7.04 -26.19 28.66
C ASP A 580 6.32 -26.50 27.34
N SER A 581 5.49 -27.55 27.24
CA SER A 581 4.74 -27.82 26.00
C SER A 581 3.56 -26.89 25.83
N TRP A 582 3.34 -26.38 24.61
CA TRP A 582 2.15 -25.61 24.27
C TRP A 582 1.02 -26.55 23.85
N HIS A 583 -0.16 -26.41 24.44
CA HIS A 583 -1.29 -27.31 24.22
C HIS A 583 -2.33 -26.69 23.29
N VAL A 584 -2.59 -27.33 22.16
CA VAL A 584 -3.66 -26.91 21.26
C VAL A 584 -4.77 -27.95 21.27
N MET A 585 -5.96 -27.51 21.67
CA MET A 585 -7.16 -28.35 21.71
C MET A 585 -8.15 -27.88 20.65
N VAL A 586 -8.58 -28.79 19.78
CA VAL A 586 -9.52 -28.49 18.69
C VAL A 586 -10.76 -29.37 18.82
N PHE A 587 -11.93 -28.77 18.95
CA PHE A 587 -13.23 -29.45 18.94
C PHE A 587 -13.98 -29.00 17.69
N CYS A 588 -14.26 -29.94 16.79
CA CYS A 588 -14.89 -29.67 15.50
C CYS A 588 -15.81 -30.81 15.07
N ALA A 589 -16.64 -30.61 14.05
CA ALA A 589 -17.46 -31.68 13.49
C ALA A 589 -16.60 -32.66 12.66
N SER A 590 -15.74 -32.11 11.81
CA SER A 590 -14.73 -32.80 10.98
C SER A 590 -13.52 -31.88 10.75
N CYS A 591 -12.37 -32.46 10.41
CA CYS A 591 -11.15 -31.74 10.09
C CYS A 591 -10.25 -32.65 9.24
N ASN A 592 -9.85 -32.22 8.05
CA ASN A 592 -9.02 -33.03 7.15
C ASN A 592 -7.52 -32.80 7.37
N ALA A 593 -7.12 -31.56 7.67
CA ALA A 593 -5.73 -31.18 7.88
C ALA A 593 -5.56 -30.08 8.93
N ILE A 594 -4.40 -30.09 9.60
CA ILE A 594 -3.89 -28.93 10.35
C ILE A 594 -2.57 -28.49 9.70
N SER A 595 -2.45 -27.20 9.41
CA SER A 595 -1.23 -26.60 8.88
C SER A 595 -0.55 -25.74 9.95
N ILE A 596 0.74 -26.00 10.20
CA ILE A 596 1.57 -25.29 11.20
C ILE A 596 2.87 -24.84 10.54
N ASN A 597 3.16 -23.55 10.46
CA ASN A 597 4.39 -22.99 9.87
C ASN A 597 4.78 -23.63 8.52
N ASP A 598 3.80 -23.73 7.61
CA ASP A 598 3.87 -24.34 6.28
C ASP A 598 4.06 -25.88 6.27
N CYS A 599 3.83 -26.55 7.39
CA CYS A 599 3.78 -28.01 7.48
C CYS A 599 2.32 -28.49 7.60
N GLU A 600 1.84 -29.17 6.56
CA GLU A 600 0.48 -29.72 6.51
C GLU A 600 0.44 -31.14 7.09
N ILE A 601 -0.43 -31.37 8.07
CA ILE A 601 -0.62 -32.62 8.78
C ILE A 601 -2.01 -33.15 8.48
N LEU A 602 -2.09 -34.21 7.68
CA LEU A 602 -3.35 -34.88 7.35
C LEU A 602 -3.89 -35.63 8.58
N ILE A 603 -5.14 -35.36 8.92
CA ILE A 603 -5.84 -36.00 10.03
C ILE A 603 -6.39 -37.34 9.54
N PRO A 604 -5.95 -38.48 10.09
CA PRO A 604 -6.39 -39.77 9.61
C PRO A 604 -7.89 -39.95 9.87
N GLU A 605 -8.65 -40.20 8.80
CA GLU A 605 -10.01 -40.71 8.92
C GLU A 605 -9.96 -42.07 9.62
N ASN A 606 -10.62 -42.21 10.78
CA ASN A 606 -10.91 -43.56 11.25
C ASN A 606 -11.90 -44.16 10.24
N LYS A 607 -11.41 -45.02 9.37
CA LYS A 607 -12.22 -46.11 8.83
C LYS A 607 -12.61 -46.97 10.03
N GLY A 608 -13.78 -46.68 10.59
CA GLY A 608 -14.41 -47.46 11.65
C GLY A 608 -14.58 -48.91 11.25
#